data_AF-A0A6J8A316-F1
#
_entry.id   AF-A0A6J8A316-F1
#
_cell.length_a   1.000
_cell.length_b   1.000
_cell.length_c   1.000
_cell.angle_alpha   90.00
_cell.angle_beta   90.00
_cell.angle_gamma   90.00
#
_symmetry.space_group_name_H-M   'P 1'
#
loop_
_entity.id
_entity.type
_entity.pdbx_description
1 polymer ?
#
loop_
_entity_poly.entity_id
_entity_poly.type
_entity_poly.pdbx_seq_one_letter_code
_entity_poly.pdbx_strand_id
1 'polypeptide(L)'
;MSDFLSWDTDLDLELLLGEYTEYDPSDSDSSIDFAVSSPKKKKTASPTAKVSDITYQCPIFEDIIGEMMSQMTKVQKHNSEKEQSQLGGNDQTILFYIAGYIVYSLRKRFSMYSAYKLGVISNFTIKSDSQNFVTQYSKWYNIQDRGGLQNPCDALFLLVREMLLIVRKTTSTVLSANSLLTEPLMENIMESFMIKYYCNILMANEEGSIVSAVTEDIIRLFLRIHGFAVTRLERNKTSKSTKKSSSSLRQALKDITKN
;
A
#
# COMPACT_ATOMS: atom_id res chain seq x y z
N MET A 1 -23.90 8.85 2.08
CA MET A 1 -22.44 8.66 2.03
C MET A 1 -22.16 7.18 1.72
N SER A 2 -22.31 6.77 0.46
CA SER A 2 -22.23 5.37 0.04
C SER A 2 -21.70 5.20 -1.39
N ASP A 3 -21.00 6.20 -1.93
CA ASP A 3 -20.56 6.22 -3.34
C ASP A 3 -19.13 5.71 -3.54
N PHE A 4 -18.62 4.88 -2.62
CA PHE A 4 -17.25 4.39 -2.73
C PHE A 4 -17.08 3.28 -3.78
N LEU A 5 -18.13 2.55 -4.20
CA LEU A 5 -17.97 1.37 -5.06
C LEU A 5 -19.14 1.14 -6.02
N SER A 6 -19.28 1.97 -7.07
CA SER A 6 -19.77 1.46 -8.36
C SER A 6 -18.52 1.07 -9.16
N TRP A 7 -18.07 -0.17 -8.93
CA TRP A 7 -17.06 -0.83 -9.76
C TRP A 7 -17.79 -1.57 -10.89
N ASP A 8 -18.68 -0.87 -11.60
CA ASP A 8 -19.42 -1.46 -12.71
C ASP A 8 -18.44 -1.83 -13.84
N THR A 9 -18.15 -3.13 -13.84
CA THR A 9 -18.02 -4.08 -14.96
C THR A 9 -16.94 -3.92 -16.02
N ASP A 10 -16.24 -2.79 -16.13
CA ASP A 10 -15.20 -2.58 -17.14
C ASP A 10 -13.83 -2.19 -16.53
N LEU A 11 -13.35 -3.00 -15.57
CA LEU A 11 -11.93 -2.98 -15.21
C LEU A 11 -11.20 -4.00 -16.08
N ASP A 12 -10.84 -3.58 -17.29
CA ASP A 12 -9.92 -4.34 -18.14
C ASP A 12 -8.50 -4.19 -17.60
N LEU A 13 -8.18 -4.98 -16.57
CA LEU A 13 -6.85 -5.02 -15.93
C LEU A 13 -5.76 -5.47 -16.92
N GLU A 14 -6.12 -6.19 -17.98
CA GLU A 14 -5.19 -6.58 -19.03
C GLU A 14 -4.82 -5.38 -19.91
N LEU A 15 -5.79 -4.55 -20.29
CA LEU A 15 -5.54 -3.32 -21.04
C LEU A 15 -4.79 -2.26 -20.19
N LEU A 16 -4.95 -2.31 -18.87
CA LEU A 16 -4.29 -1.39 -17.93
C LEU A 16 -2.81 -1.71 -17.68
N LEU A 17 -2.36 -2.93 -17.97
CA LEU A 17 -1.02 -3.43 -17.64
C LEU A 17 -0.24 -4.00 -18.84
N GLY A 18 -0.86 -4.07 -20.02
CA GLY A 18 -0.25 -4.58 -21.25
C GLY A 18 0.78 -3.66 -21.91
N GLU A 19 0.86 -2.37 -21.56
CA GLU A 19 1.76 -1.41 -22.24
C GLU A 19 3.16 -1.24 -21.60
N TYR A 20 3.47 -1.90 -20.48
CA TYR A 20 4.72 -1.63 -19.73
C TYR A 20 5.53 -2.87 -19.31
N THR A 21 5.41 -3.99 -20.01
CA THR A 21 6.26 -5.18 -19.76
C THR A 21 7.60 -5.17 -20.49
N GLU A 22 7.93 -4.15 -21.28
CA GLU A 22 9.26 -3.96 -21.85
C GLU A 22 10.09 -3.04 -20.94
N TYR A 23 10.62 -3.63 -19.87
CA TYR A 23 11.75 -3.05 -19.16
C TYR A 23 13.01 -3.69 -19.74
N ASP A 24 13.73 -2.94 -20.58
CA ASP A 24 15.03 -3.33 -21.12
C ASP A 24 16.11 -2.98 -20.08
N PRO A 25 16.79 -3.96 -19.46
CA PRO A 25 17.81 -3.72 -18.46
C PRO A 25 19.16 -3.27 -19.05
N SER A 26 19.27 -3.01 -20.35
CA SER A 26 20.53 -2.62 -20.99
C SER A 26 20.94 -1.15 -20.84
N ASP A 27 20.10 -0.29 -20.25
CA ASP A 27 20.34 1.17 -20.15
C ASP A 27 20.82 1.65 -18.75
N SER A 28 21.51 0.82 -17.97
CA SER A 28 22.14 1.26 -16.72
C SER A 28 23.57 1.73 -16.93
N ASP A 29 23.73 2.90 -17.57
CA ASP A 29 25.01 3.60 -17.66
C ASP A 29 24.87 5.01 -17.04
N SER A 30 25.15 5.13 -15.74
CA SER A 30 25.52 6.41 -15.13
C SER A 30 26.33 6.19 -13.87
N SER A 31 27.65 6.19 -14.05
CA SER A 31 28.62 6.49 -13.01
C SER A 31 28.39 7.92 -12.51
N ILE A 32 27.79 8.05 -11.32
CA ILE A 32 27.76 9.31 -10.58
C ILE A 32 28.87 9.27 -9.53
N ASP A 33 29.99 9.90 -9.89
CA ASP A 33 31.11 10.20 -8.98
C ASP A 33 30.69 11.28 -7.98
N PHE A 34 30.51 10.90 -6.71
CA PHE A 34 30.29 11.84 -5.62
C PHE A 34 31.59 12.06 -4.84
N ALA A 35 32.39 13.03 -5.28
CA ALA A 35 33.56 13.50 -4.56
C ALA A 35 33.15 14.33 -3.33
N VAL A 36 33.19 13.72 -2.14
CA VAL A 36 33.05 14.44 -0.86
C VAL A 36 34.43 14.85 -0.36
N SER A 37 34.76 16.13 -0.55
CA SER A 37 35.85 16.77 0.20
C SER A 37 35.33 17.23 1.55
N SER A 38 36.10 17.02 2.61
CA SER A 38 35.83 17.64 3.92
C SER A 38 37.12 18.06 4.63
N PRO A 39 37.06 19.14 5.43
CA PRO A 39 38.23 19.97 5.71
C PRO A 39 38.93 19.57 7.01
N LYS A 40 40.26 19.67 7.00
CA LYS A 40 41.12 19.66 8.20
C LYS A 40 40.75 20.83 9.12
N LYS A 41 40.46 20.58 10.40
CA LYS A 41 40.55 21.60 11.45
C LYS A 41 41.27 21.11 12.70
N LYS A 42 42.05 22.06 13.22
CA LYS A 42 43.09 22.00 14.25
C LYS A 42 42.55 21.71 15.65
N LYS A 43 43.41 21.04 16.43
CA LYS A 43 43.40 20.94 17.90
C LYS A 43 43.57 22.32 18.55
N THR A 44 42.77 22.60 19.57
CA THR A 44 43.10 23.50 20.69
C THR A 44 42.49 22.93 21.97
N ALA A 45 43.26 22.98 23.05
CA ALA A 45 43.01 22.33 24.33
C ALA A 45 42.57 23.31 25.43
N SER A 46 41.76 22.81 26.37
CA SER A 46 41.57 23.23 27.79
C SER A 46 40.94 24.63 28.06
N PRO A 47 40.30 24.92 29.23
CA PRO A 47 40.28 24.17 30.49
C PRO A 47 38.90 23.93 31.15
N THR A 48 38.95 23.05 32.14
CA THR A 48 37.94 22.64 33.12
C THR A 48 37.44 23.78 34.01
N ALA A 49 36.12 23.99 34.03
CA ALA A 49 35.43 24.70 35.11
C ALA A 49 34.28 23.81 35.61
N LYS A 50 34.31 23.47 36.89
CA LYS A 50 33.26 22.72 37.59
C LYS A 50 32.05 23.64 37.76
N VAL A 51 30.99 23.42 36.99
CA VAL A 51 29.67 23.95 37.27
C VAL A 51 28.94 22.89 38.08
N SER A 52 28.63 23.22 39.33
CA SER A 52 27.76 22.42 40.18
C SER A 52 26.35 22.47 39.61
N ASP A 53 25.92 21.37 39.01
CA ASP A 53 24.53 21.14 38.60
C ASP A 53 23.63 21.15 39.84
N ILE A 54 22.87 22.24 39.99
CA ILE A 54 21.70 22.25 40.87
C ILE A 54 20.54 21.75 40.01
N THR A 55 20.35 20.44 39.99
CA THR A 55 19.19 19.82 39.36
C THR A 55 17.98 20.07 40.27
N TYR A 56 17.20 21.11 39.96
CA TYR A 56 15.86 21.24 40.51
C TYR A 56 14.97 20.20 39.80
N GLN A 57 14.92 18.99 40.34
CA GLN A 57 13.83 18.06 40.04
C GLN A 57 12.55 18.69 40.62
N CYS A 58 11.74 19.28 39.76
CA CYS A 58 10.40 19.73 40.09
C CYS A 58 9.45 18.55 39.84
N PRO A 59 9.07 17.75 40.85
CA PRO A 59 8.23 16.56 40.67
C PRO A 59 6.86 16.88 40.03
N ILE A 60 6.44 18.13 40.13
CA ILE A 60 5.18 18.62 39.56
C ILE A 60 5.20 18.63 38.02
N PHE A 61 6.37 18.79 37.40
CA PHE A 61 6.47 18.88 35.93
C PHE A 61 6.37 17.51 35.24
N GLU A 62 6.92 16.46 35.87
CA GLU A 62 6.82 15.09 35.36
C GLU A 62 5.38 14.55 35.43
N ASP A 63 4.66 14.87 36.51
CA ASP A 63 3.26 14.49 36.67
C ASP A 63 2.34 15.20 35.66
N ILE A 64 2.59 16.49 35.38
CA ILE A 64 1.80 17.26 34.39
C ILE A 64 2.04 16.74 32.97
N ILE A 65 3.30 16.41 32.61
CA ILE A 65 3.60 15.82 31.29
C ILE A 65 3.02 14.40 31.19
N GLY A 66 3.10 13.60 32.25
CA GLY A 66 2.49 12.27 32.31
C GLY A 66 0.97 12.32 32.11
N GLU A 67 0.29 13.26 32.76
CA GLU A 67 -1.15 13.45 32.64
C GLU A 67 -1.54 13.99 31.24
N MET A 68 -0.78 14.94 30.68
CA MET A 68 -1.00 15.42 29.31
C MET A 68 -0.80 14.31 28.26
N MET A 69 0.24 13.49 28.41
CA MET A 69 0.51 12.35 27.51
C MET A 69 -0.56 11.25 27.66
N SER A 70 -1.04 11.01 28.89
CA SER A 70 -2.15 10.08 29.19
C SER A 70 -3.47 10.57 28.60
N GLN A 71 -3.74 11.88 28.63
CA GLN A 71 -4.93 12.46 28.02
C GLN A 71 -4.86 12.50 26.49
N MET A 72 -3.69 12.80 25.89
CA MET A 72 -3.50 12.72 24.44
C MET A 72 -3.64 11.29 23.92
N THR A 73 -3.10 10.30 24.63
CA THR A 73 -3.26 8.88 24.27
C THR A 73 -4.70 8.39 24.46
N LYS A 74 -5.42 8.84 25.50
CA LYS A 74 -6.86 8.50 25.69
C LYS A 74 -7.76 9.14 24.63
N VAL A 75 -7.50 10.39 24.25
CA VAL A 75 -8.28 11.09 23.20
C VAL A 75 -7.98 10.50 21.81
N GLN A 76 -6.74 10.09 21.53
CA GLN A 76 -6.44 9.33 20.31
C GLN A 76 -7.06 7.92 20.34
N LYS A 77 -7.06 7.23 21.47
CA LYS A 77 -7.62 5.87 21.60
C LYS A 77 -9.13 5.83 21.38
N HIS A 78 -9.87 6.83 21.88
CA HIS A 78 -11.33 6.84 21.79
C HIS A 78 -11.89 7.25 20.42
N ASN A 79 -11.12 8.01 19.61
CA ASN A 79 -11.50 8.37 18.23
C ASN A 79 -10.97 7.39 17.17
N SER A 80 -9.94 6.59 17.48
CA SER A 80 -9.33 5.66 16.51
C SER A 80 -9.97 4.26 16.51
N GLU A 81 -10.57 3.82 17.63
CA GLU A 81 -11.02 2.43 17.77
C GLU A 81 -12.38 2.11 17.12
N LYS A 82 -13.23 3.11 16.84
CA LYS A 82 -14.60 2.86 16.33
C LYS A 82 -14.80 3.01 14.82
N GLU A 83 -13.91 3.69 14.09
CA GLU A 83 -14.09 3.93 12.64
C GLU A 83 -13.01 3.31 11.73
N GLN A 84 -11.88 2.84 12.27
CA GLN A 84 -10.74 2.38 11.44
C GLN A 84 -10.60 0.86 11.24
N SER A 85 -11.36 0.02 11.94
CA SER A 85 -10.99 -1.41 12.08
C SER A 85 -11.83 -2.42 11.28
N GLN A 86 -12.99 -2.06 10.73
CA GLN A 86 -13.84 -3.01 10.00
C GLN A 86 -13.98 -2.65 8.52
N LEU A 87 -13.29 -3.41 7.68
CA LEU A 87 -13.53 -3.45 6.23
C LEU A 87 -14.94 -3.97 5.97
N GLY A 88 -15.71 -3.26 5.14
CA GLY A 88 -17.03 -3.73 4.73
C GLY A 88 -16.97 -5.03 3.93
N GLY A 89 -18.10 -5.76 3.84
CA GLY A 89 -18.15 -7.04 3.10
C GLY A 89 -17.73 -6.92 1.62
N ASN A 90 -18.08 -5.81 0.98
CA ASN A 90 -17.68 -5.52 -0.40
C ASN A 90 -16.16 -5.30 -0.52
N ASP A 91 -15.56 -4.53 0.40
CA ASP A 91 -14.12 -4.31 0.44
C ASP A 91 -13.37 -5.64 0.59
N GLN A 92 -13.86 -6.54 1.45
CA GLN A 92 -13.27 -7.86 1.65
C GLN A 92 -13.36 -8.72 0.38
N THR A 93 -14.49 -8.64 -0.33
CA THR A 93 -14.68 -9.36 -1.60
C THR A 93 -13.73 -8.84 -2.68
N ILE A 94 -13.53 -7.52 -2.77
CA ILE A 94 -12.58 -6.89 -3.69
C ILE A 94 -11.14 -7.27 -3.32
N LEU A 95 -10.80 -7.27 -2.02
CA LEU A 95 -9.49 -7.71 -1.55
C LEU A 95 -9.19 -9.17 -1.92
N PHE A 96 -10.18 -10.04 -1.83
CA PHE A 96 -10.05 -11.44 -2.26
C PHE A 96 -9.75 -11.55 -3.76
N TYR A 97 -10.40 -10.73 -4.59
CA TYR A 97 -10.10 -10.63 -6.01
C TYR A 97 -8.67 -10.11 -6.27
N ILE A 98 -8.25 -9.04 -5.57
CA ILE A 98 -6.88 -8.51 -5.67
C ILE A 98 -5.85 -9.58 -5.28
N ALA A 99 -6.11 -10.34 -4.21
CA ALA A 99 -5.23 -11.43 -3.79
C ALA A 99 -5.09 -12.49 -4.90
N GLY A 100 -6.20 -12.90 -5.53
CA GLY A 100 -6.15 -13.84 -6.66
C GLY A 100 -5.40 -13.29 -7.88
N TYR A 101 -5.57 -11.99 -8.15
CA TYR A 101 -4.86 -11.30 -9.22
C TYR A 101 -3.35 -11.20 -8.97
N ILE A 102 -2.93 -10.98 -7.71
CA ILE A 102 -1.53 -10.99 -7.30
C ILE A 102 -0.89 -12.35 -7.61
N VAL A 103 -1.54 -13.46 -7.25
CA VAL A 103 -1.04 -14.81 -7.57
C VAL A 103 -0.90 -15.01 -9.07
N TYR A 104 -1.93 -14.66 -9.85
CA TYR A 104 -1.88 -14.76 -11.31
C TYR A 104 -0.70 -13.99 -11.89
N SER A 105 -0.55 -12.73 -11.50
CA SER A 105 0.50 -11.83 -11.99
C SER A 105 1.89 -12.32 -11.64
N LEU A 106 2.10 -12.77 -10.40
CA LEU A 106 3.39 -13.31 -9.95
C LEU A 106 3.72 -14.64 -10.62
N ARG A 107 2.74 -15.54 -10.81
CA ARG A 107 2.95 -16.77 -11.58
C ARG A 107 3.38 -16.46 -13.00
N LYS A 108 2.68 -15.56 -13.70
CA LYS A 108 3.02 -15.15 -15.07
C LYS A 108 4.42 -14.53 -15.17
N ARG A 109 4.78 -13.67 -14.21
CA ARG A 109 6.12 -13.08 -14.14
C ARG A 109 7.17 -14.15 -13.87
N PHE A 110 7.02 -14.95 -12.82
CA PHE A 110 8.04 -15.91 -12.41
C PHE A 110 8.16 -17.12 -13.34
N SER A 111 7.12 -17.47 -14.10
CA SER A 111 7.26 -18.48 -15.16
C SER A 111 8.27 -18.08 -16.24
N MET A 112 8.54 -16.79 -16.42
CA MET A 112 9.52 -16.31 -17.40
C MET A 112 10.93 -16.18 -16.80
N TYR A 113 11.04 -15.81 -15.51
CA TYR A 113 12.31 -15.39 -14.92
C TYR A 113 12.85 -16.30 -13.80
N SER A 114 12.00 -17.08 -13.11
CA SER A 114 12.43 -17.87 -11.95
C SER A 114 11.51 -19.05 -11.64
N ALA A 115 11.93 -20.25 -12.05
CA ALA A 115 11.25 -21.50 -11.72
C ALA A 115 11.17 -21.76 -10.21
N TYR A 116 12.18 -21.32 -9.45
CA TYR A 116 12.19 -21.46 -8.00
C TYR A 116 11.11 -20.59 -7.34
N LYS A 117 11.06 -19.28 -7.64
CA LYS A 117 10.00 -18.39 -7.12
C LYS A 117 8.62 -18.87 -7.56
N LEU A 118 8.49 -19.43 -8.77
CA LEU A 118 7.24 -20.03 -9.23
C LEU A 118 6.78 -21.20 -8.32
N GLY A 119 7.72 -22.04 -7.87
CA GLY A 119 7.48 -23.08 -6.88
C GLY A 119 6.92 -22.52 -5.57
N VAL A 120 7.49 -21.43 -5.07
CA VAL A 120 7.01 -20.75 -3.84
C VAL A 120 5.57 -20.27 -4.00
N ILE A 121 5.24 -19.62 -5.13
CA ILE A 121 3.90 -19.08 -5.39
C ILE A 121 2.82 -20.18 -5.46
N SER A 122 3.18 -21.43 -5.74
CA SER A 122 2.23 -22.55 -5.72
C SER A 122 1.59 -22.79 -4.34
N ASN A 123 2.21 -22.30 -3.26
CA ASN A 123 1.67 -22.37 -1.91
C ASN A 123 0.60 -21.32 -1.63
N PHE A 124 0.41 -20.35 -2.52
CA PHE A 124 -0.45 -19.20 -2.27
C PHE A 124 -1.92 -19.48 -2.62
N THR A 125 -2.20 -20.60 -3.27
CA THR A 125 -3.54 -21.03 -3.66
C THR A 125 -4.10 -22.09 -2.72
N ILE A 126 -5.43 -22.17 -2.66
CA ILE A 126 -6.12 -23.24 -1.95
C ILE A 126 -5.73 -24.60 -2.54
N LYS A 127 -5.26 -25.53 -1.71
CA LYS A 127 -4.88 -26.90 -2.11
C LYS A 127 -5.98 -27.94 -1.85
N SER A 128 -6.95 -27.64 -0.99
CA SER A 128 -8.03 -28.54 -0.60
C SER A 128 -9.34 -27.80 -0.32
N ASP A 129 -10.46 -28.46 -0.61
CA ASP A 129 -11.84 -28.00 -0.33
C ASP A 129 -12.20 -28.01 1.17
N SER A 130 -11.20 -28.00 2.06
CA SER A 130 -11.41 -27.74 3.48
C SER A 130 -12.16 -26.42 3.67
N GLN A 131 -12.87 -26.27 4.79
CA GLN A 131 -13.58 -25.04 5.15
C GLN A 131 -12.58 -23.86 5.33
N ASN A 132 -12.11 -23.30 4.22
CA ASN A 132 -11.27 -22.12 4.22
C ASN A 132 -12.17 -20.92 4.42
N PHE A 133 -11.76 -20.00 5.29
CA PHE A 133 -12.54 -18.82 5.63
C PHE A 133 -12.85 -17.97 4.39
N VAL A 134 -11.93 -17.93 3.42
CA VAL A 134 -12.10 -17.15 2.18
C VAL A 134 -13.17 -17.68 1.21
N THR A 135 -13.66 -18.91 1.38
CA THR A 135 -14.67 -19.51 0.48
C THR A 135 -15.97 -18.70 0.42
N GLN A 136 -16.27 -17.91 1.46
CA GLN A 136 -17.42 -17.02 1.49
C GLN A 136 -17.37 -15.91 0.41
N TYR A 137 -16.18 -15.57 -0.10
CA TYR A 137 -16.01 -14.56 -1.14
C TYR A 137 -16.00 -15.15 -2.56
N SER A 138 -15.94 -16.47 -2.69
CA SER A 138 -15.81 -17.16 -3.98
C SER A 138 -16.99 -16.92 -4.92
N LYS A 139 -18.20 -16.69 -4.40
CA LYS A 139 -19.39 -16.49 -5.25
C LYS A 139 -19.27 -15.27 -6.16
N TRP A 140 -18.91 -14.10 -5.60
CA TRP A 140 -18.73 -12.89 -6.40
C TRP A 140 -17.47 -12.99 -7.26
N TYR A 141 -16.39 -13.52 -6.69
CA TYR A 141 -15.14 -13.74 -7.39
C TYR A 141 -15.31 -14.56 -8.68
N ASN A 142 -16.03 -15.68 -8.61
CA ASN A 142 -16.28 -16.56 -9.76
C ASN A 142 -17.11 -15.88 -10.86
N ILE A 143 -17.93 -14.88 -10.52
CA ILE A 143 -18.67 -14.09 -11.52
C ILE A 143 -17.72 -13.16 -12.29
N GLN A 144 -16.68 -12.67 -11.62
CA GLN A 144 -15.70 -11.76 -12.21
C GLN A 144 -14.54 -12.48 -12.90
N ASP A 145 -14.33 -13.76 -12.59
CA ASP A 145 -13.27 -14.55 -13.21
C ASP A 145 -13.56 -14.84 -14.68
N ARG A 146 -12.56 -14.57 -15.51
CA ARG A 146 -12.58 -14.81 -16.97
C ARG A 146 -11.68 -16.00 -17.36
N GLY A 147 -11.33 -16.84 -16.40
CA GLY A 147 -10.55 -18.08 -16.60
C GLY A 147 -9.05 -17.94 -16.30
N GLY A 148 -8.65 -16.93 -15.53
CA GLY A 148 -7.24 -16.64 -15.23
C GLY A 148 -6.94 -16.37 -13.76
N LEU A 149 -7.94 -15.98 -12.97
CA LEU A 149 -7.72 -15.70 -11.57
C LEU A 149 -7.46 -17.01 -10.79
N GLN A 150 -6.62 -16.91 -9.76
CA GLN A 150 -6.24 -18.03 -8.91
C GLN A 150 -6.90 -17.88 -7.55
N ASN A 151 -7.48 -18.96 -7.01
CA ASN A 151 -8.14 -18.94 -5.70
C ASN A 151 -7.10 -18.81 -4.58
N PRO A 152 -6.93 -17.62 -3.96
CA PRO A 152 -5.91 -17.42 -2.96
C PRO A 152 -6.29 -18.12 -1.65
N CYS A 153 -5.29 -18.60 -0.91
CA CYS A 153 -5.48 -19.18 0.43
C CYS A 153 -5.74 -18.10 1.50
N ASP A 154 -6.19 -18.53 2.68
CA ASP A 154 -6.51 -17.66 3.81
C ASP A 154 -5.33 -16.75 4.20
N ALA A 155 -4.11 -17.30 4.27
CA ALA A 155 -2.92 -16.54 4.66
C ALA A 155 -2.58 -15.41 3.66
N LEU A 156 -2.72 -15.66 2.36
CA LEU A 156 -2.49 -14.62 1.36
C LEU A 156 -3.58 -13.54 1.40
N PHE A 157 -4.84 -13.93 1.57
CA PHE A 157 -5.92 -12.97 1.74
C PHE A 157 -5.68 -12.05 2.95
N LEU A 158 -5.30 -12.64 4.09
CA LEU A 158 -5.03 -11.88 5.31
C LEU A 158 -3.79 -10.98 5.18
N LEU A 159 -2.76 -11.43 4.46
CA LEU A 159 -1.60 -10.60 4.09
C LEU A 159 -2.05 -9.36 3.30
N VAL A 160 -2.84 -9.54 2.25
CA VAL A 160 -3.33 -8.44 1.40
C VAL A 160 -4.26 -7.49 2.17
N ARG A 161 -5.09 -8.04 3.05
CA ARG A 161 -5.92 -7.25 3.96
C ARG A 161 -5.08 -6.38 4.89
N GLU A 162 -4.03 -6.94 5.49
CA GLU A 162 -3.15 -6.21 6.40
C GLU A 162 -2.40 -5.09 5.67
N MET A 163 -1.90 -5.35 4.45
CA MET A 163 -1.29 -4.31 3.62
C MET A 163 -2.25 -3.13 3.39
N LEU A 164 -3.53 -3.39 3.11
CA LEU A 164 -4.52 -2.32 2.95
C LEU A 164 -4.72 -1.53 4.25
N LEU A 165 -4.77 -2.19 5.41
CA LEU A 165 -4.94 -1.52 6.69
C LEU A 165 -3.75 -0.62 7.01
N ILE A 166 -2.52 -1.08 6.73
CA ILE A 166 -1.30 -0.26 6.87
C ILE A 166 -1.38 0.95 5.96
N VAL A 167 -1.70 0.76 4.68
CA VAL A 167 -1.86 1.88 3.73
C VAL A 167 -2.90 2.87 4.24
N ARG A 168 -4.10 2.43 4.62
CA ARG A 168 -5.16 3.30 5.15
C ARG A 168 -4.71 4.09 6.39
N LYS A 169 -3.90 3.48 7.26
CA LYS A 169 -3.37 4.14 8.46
C LYS A 169 -2.29 5.17 8.14
N THR A 170 -1.39 4.86 7.22
CA THR A 170 -0.27 5.75 6.86
C THR A 170 -0.72 6.92 6.00
N THR A 171 -1.78 6.76 5.21
CA THR A 171 -2.15 7.75 4.21
C THR A 171 -3.36 8.55 4.65
N SER A 172 -3.11 9.58 5.47
CA SER A 172 -4.18 10.32 6.17
C SER A 172 -5.04 11.21 5.27
N THR A 173 -4.61 11.70 4.11
CA THR A 173 -5.45 12.54 3.23
C THR A 173 -4.80 12.72 1.86
N VAL A 174 -5.58 12.49 0.79
CA VAL A 174 -5.30 12.78 -0.64
C VAL A 174 -3.93 12.30 -1.14
N LEU A 175 -3.89 11.07 -1.64
CA LEU A 175 -2.71 10.49 -2.27
C LEU A 175 -2.72 10.67 -3.78
N SER A 176 -1.55 10.99 -4.34
CA SER A 176 -1.21 10.67 -5.73
C SER A 176 -0.62 9.26 -5.81
N ALA A 177 -0.71 8.56 -6.95
CA ALA A 177 -0.08 7.24 -7.14
C ALA A 177 1.43 7.23 -6.80
N ASN A 178 2.13 8.33 -7.08
CA ASN A 178 3.56 8.45 -6.83
C ASN A 178 3.88 8.47 -5.32
N SER A 179 2.94 8.91 -4.49
CA SER A 179 3.09 8.89 -3.03
C SER A 179 2.97 7.48 -2.42
N LEU A 180 2.36 6.53 -3.14
CA LEU A 180 2.12 5.16 -2.67
C LEU A 180 3.27 4.20 -2.96
N LEU A 181 4.18 4.55 -3.88
CA LEU A 181 5.37 3.76 -4.20
C LEU A 181 6.63 4.33 -3.52
N THR A 182 6.45 5.00 -2.39
CA THR A 182 7.57 5.59 -1.64
C THR A 182 8.24 4.53 -0.77
N GLU A 183 9.58 4.52 -0.75
CA GLU A 183 10.38 3.62 0.09
C GLU A 183 9.92 3.56 1.56
N PRO A 184 9.55 4.68 2.22
CA PRO A 184 9.09 4.64 3.62
C PRO A 184 7.80 3.84 3.84
N LEU A 185 6.87 3.85 2.87
CA LEU A 185 5.64 3.04 2.98
C LEU A 185 5.96 1.56 2.79
N MET A 186 6.87 1.24 1.86
CA MET A 186 7.32 -0.13 1.63
C MET A 186 8.04 -0.68 2.87
N GLU A 187 8.97 0.09 3.45
CA GLU A 187 9.67 -0.25 4.69
C GLU A 187 8.67 -0.47 5.84
N ASN A 188 7.71 0.44 6.04
CA ASN A 188 6.70 0.30 7.09
C ASN A 188 5.84 -0.97 6.91
N ILE A 189 5.49 -1.34 5.67
CA ILE A 189 4.78 -2.60 5.41
C ILE A 189 5.69 -3.80 5.69
N MET A 190 6.95 -3.77 5.22
CA MET A 190 7.93 -4.84 5.44
C MET A 190 8.27 -5.05 6.91
N GLU A 191 8.25 -3.98 7.72
CA GLU A 191 8.54 -4.05 9.15
C GLU A 191 7.38 -4.60 9.99
N SER A 192 6.15 -4.58 9.45
CA SER A 192 4.95 -5.03 10.14
C SER A 192 5.06 -6.49 10.60
N PHE A 193 4.80 -6.70 11.90
CA PHE A 193 4.77 -8.03 12.51
C PHE A 193 3.77 -8.96 11.81
N MET A 194 2.57 -8.45 11.50
CA MET A 194 1.51 -9.25 10.87
C MET A 194 1.87 -9.65 9.44
N ILE A 195 2.52 -8.74 8.69
CA ILE A 195 3.03 -9.04 7.34
C ILE A 195 4.06 -10.16 7.40
N LYS A 196 5.08 -10.04 8.28
CA LYS A 196 6.10 -11.07 8.50
C LYS A 196 5.48 -12.41 8.91
N TYR A 197 4.48 -12.38 9.80
CA TYR A 197 3.77 -13.57 10.25
C TYR A 197 3.10 -14.32 9.09
N TYR A 198 2.32 -13.63 8.25
CA TYR A 198 1.66 -14.29 7.11
C TYR A 198 2.65 -14.74 6.04
N CYS A 199 3.73 -13.98 5.79
CA CYS A 199 4.80 -14.41 4.91
C CYS A 199 5.47 -15.70 5.40
N ASN A 200 5.71 -15.83 6.70
CA ASN A 200 6.26 -17.04 7.30
C ASN A 200 5.30 -18.24 7.15
N ILE A 201 3.98 -18.03 7.20
CA ILE A 201 3.02 -19.12 6.93
C ILE A 201 3.07 -19.53 5.46
N LEU A 202 3.09 -18.57 4.54
CA LEU A 202 3.08 -18.81 3.10
C LEU A 202 4.38 -19.45 2.59
N MET A 203 5.50 -19.14 3.24
CA MET A 203 6.86 -19.47 2.81
C MET A 203 7.67 -20.15 3.91
N ALA A 204 7.02 -20.97 4.74
CA ALA A 204 7.61 -21.56 5.96
C ALA A 204 8.90 -22.35 5.75
N ASN A 205 9.10 -22.91 4.55
CA ASN A 205 10.25 -23.76 4.21
C ASN A 205 11.31 -23.03 3.37
N GLU A 206 11.18 -21.71 3.20
CA GLU A 206 12.03 -20.93 2.31
C GLU A 206 13.12 -20.17 3.08
N GLU A 207 14.24 -19.91 2.41
CA GLU A 207 15.31 -19.09 2.98
C GLU A 207 14.90 -17.62 3.14
N GLY A 208 15.41 -16.95 4.17
CA GLY A 208 15.04 -15.56 4.49
C GLY A 208 15.28 -14.56 3.36
N SER A 209 16.30 -14.76 2.52
CA SER A 209 16.57 -13.93 1.34
C SER A 209 15.45 -14.03 0.30
N ILE A 210 14.94 -15.24 0.06
CA ILE A 210 13.86 -15.53 -0.88
C ILE A 210 12.54 -14.99 -0.33
N VAL A 211 12.27 -15.25 0.95
CA VAL A 211 11.09 -14.72 1.66
C VAL A 211 11.05 -13.20 1.50
N SER A 212 12.17 -12.51 1.75
CA SER A 212 12.26 -11.05 1.60
C SER A 212 11.99 -10.61 0.16
N ALA A 213 12.64 -11.23 -0.83
CA ALA A 213 12.49 -10.85 -2.24
C ALA A 213 11.06 -11.08 -2.76
N VAL A 214 10.44 -12.21 -2.43
CA VAL A 214 9.05 -12.52 -2.82
C VAL A 214 8.07 -11.61 -2.10
N THR A 215 8.28 -11.32 -0.81
CA THR A 215 7.45 -10.37 -0.05
C THR A 215 7.49 -8.98 -0.68
N GLU A 216 8.67 -8.51 -1.04
CA GLU A 216 8.84 -7.23 -1.71
C GLU A 216 8.14 -7.18 -3.07
N ASP A 217 8.23 -8.25 -3.88
CA ASP A 217 7.50 -8.40 -5.13
C ASP A 217 5.96 -8.31 -4.94
N ILE A 218 5.44 -8.95 -3.88
CA ILE A 218 4.01 -8.89 -3.50
C ILE A 218 3.60 -7.46 -3.13
N ILE A 219 4.35 -6.81 -2.23
CA ILE A 219 4.03 -5.47 -1.72
C ILE A 219 4.07 -4.45 -2.86
N ARG A 220 5.11 -4.47 -3.70
CA ARG A 220 5.20 -3.58 -4.87
C ARG A 220 4.03 -3.75 -5.80
N LEU A 221 3.63 -4.99 -6.08
CA LEU A 221 2.48 -5.26 -6.94
C LEU A 221 1.17 -4.75 -6.30
N PHE A 222 0.97 -5.00 -5.01
CA PHE A 222 -0.20 -4.51 -4.28
C PHE A 222 -0.28 -2.98 -4.29
N LEU A 223 0.81 -2.28 -3.95
CA LEU A 223 0.87 -0.82 -3.93
C LEU A 223 0.65 -0.24 -5.33
N ARG A 224 1.15 -0.89 -6.38
CA ARG A 224 0.89 -0.51 -7.77
C ARG A 224 -0.60 -0.60 -8.11
N ILE A 225 -1.24 -1.73 -7.82
CA ILE A 225 -2.69 -1.93 -8.03
C ILE A 225 -3.48 -0.85 -7.27
N HIS A 226 -3.14 -0.62 -6.01
CA HIS A 226 -3.78 0.39 -5.17
C HIS A 226 -3.58 1.81 -5.71
N GLY A 227 -2.36 2.15 -6.14
CA GLY A 227 -2.04 3.45 -6.74
C GLY A 227 -2.82 3.74 -8.01
N PHE A 228 -2.99 2.75 -8.89
CA PHE A 228 -3.84 2.88 -10.07
C PHE A 228 -5.31 3.11 -9.70
N ALA A 229 -5.83 2.37 -8.73
CA ALA A 229 -7.21 2.53 -8.27
C ALA A 229 -7.46 3.94 -7.72
N VAL A 230 -6.55 4.46 -6.88
CA VAL A 230 -6.61 5.83 -6.34
C VAL A 230 -6.55 6.87 -7.46
N THR A 231 -5.62 6.72 -8.40
CA THR A 231 -5.46 7.67 -9.51
C THR A 231 -6.68 7.70 -10.42
N ARG A 232 -7.27 6.54 -10.73
CA ARG A 232 -8.52 6.45 -11.50
C ARG A 232 -9.68 7.14 -10.78
N LEU A 233 -9.77 6.97 -9.46
CA LEU A 233 -10.80 7.61 -8.65
C LEU A 233 -10.65 9.15 -8.66
N GLU A 234 -9.42 9.66 -8.53
CA GLU A 234 -9.16 11.10 -8.64
C GLU A 234 -9.46 11.64 -10.06
N ARG A 235 -9.06 10.93 -11.11
CA ARG A 235 -9.41 11.28 -12.51
C ARG A 235 -10.93 11.32 -12.74
N ASN A 236 -11.68 10.40 -12.12
CA ASN A 236 -13.13 10.36 -12.24
C ASN A 236 -13.80 11.52 -11.48
N LYS A 237 -13.22 11.99 -10.36
CA LYS A 237 -13.70 13.19 -9.65
C LYS A 237 -13.50 14.46 -10.48
N THR A 238 -12.32 14.62 -11.08
CA THR A 238 -11.98 15.81 -11.89
C THR A 238 -12.74 15.87 -13.22
N SER A 239 -13.04 14.73 -13.84
CA SER A 239 -13.87 14.69 -15.07
C SER A 239 -15.36 14.94 -14.82
N LYS A 240 -15.88 14.58 -13.64
CA LYS A 240 -17.25 14.90 -13.24
C LYS A 240 -17.42 16.39 -12.91
N SER A 241 -16.40 17.06 -12.35
CA SER A 241 -16.46 18.49 -12.05
C SER A 241 -16.44 19.37 -13.31
N THR A 242 -15.76 18.94 -14.37
CA THR A 242 -15.65 19.68 -15.64
C THR A 242 -16.89 19.59 -16.54
N LYS A 243 -17.75 18.57 -16.38
CA LYS A 243 -18.99 18.43 -17.19
C LYS A 243 -20.10 19.43 -16.85
N LYS A 244 -19.99 20.21 -15.75
CA LYS A 244 -20.98 21.23 -15.38
C LYS A 244 -20.73 22.64 -15.94
N SER A 245 -19.58 22.93 -16.56
CA SER A 245 -19.28 24.31 -17.02
C SER A 245 -19.44 24.55 -18.53
N SER A 246 -19.64 23.52 -19.35
CA SER A 246 -19.70 23.68 -20.82
C SER A 246 -21.09 24.04 -21.36
N SER A 247 -22.17 23.83 -20.59
CA SER A 247 -23.51 24.27 -21.00
C SER A 247 -23.70 25.78 -20.82
N SER A 248 -23.07 26.39 -19.80
CA SER A 248 -23.20 27.82 -19.52
C SER A 248 -22.53 28.70 -20.60
N LEU A 249 -21.40 28.27 -21.17
CA LEU A 249 -20.69 29.05 -22.19
C LEU A 249 -21.40 29.02 -23.55
N ARG A 250 -21.99 27.87 -23.92
CA ARG A 250 -22.81 27.76 -25.15
C ARG A 250 -24.17 28.46 -24.99
N GLN A 251 -24.75 28.49 -23.80
CA GLN A 251 -25.97 29.26 -23.53
C GLN A 251 -25.67 30.77 -23.56
N ALA A 252 -24.60 31.21 -22.89
CA ALA A 252 -24.17 32.61 -22.88
C ALA A 252 -23.81 33.12 -24.29
N LEU A 253 -23.16 32.31 -25.12
CA LEU A 253 -22.87 32.67 -26.52
C LEU A 253 -24.14 32.75 -27.39
N LYS A 254 -25.14 31.89 -27.13
CA LYS A 254 -26.45 31.96 -27.81
C LYS A 254 -27.25 33.20 -27.41
N ASP A 255 -27.12 33.64 -26.17
CA ASP A 255 -27.81 34.83 -25.68
C ASP A 255 -27.14 36.12 -26.20
N ILE A 256 -25.81 36.10 -26.42
CA ILE A 256 -25.07 37.21 -27.05
C ILE A 256 -25.38 37.34 -28.55
N THR A 257 -25.68 36.23 -29.25
CA THR A 257 -25.99 36.26 -30.70
C THR A 257 -27.46 36.54 -31.01
N LYS A 258 -28.31 36.75 -29.98
CA LYS A 258 -29.74 37.08 -30.13
C LYS A 258 -30.07 38.56 -29.87
N ASN A 259 -29.10 39.38 -29.47
CA ASN A 259 -29.20 40.84 -29.42
C ASN A 259 -28.40 41.46 -30.57
#